data_AF-A0A1D8MJ03-F1
#
_entry.id   AF-A0A1D8MJ03-F1
#
_cell.length_a   1.000
_cell.length_b   1.000
_cell.length_c   1.000
_cell.angle_alpha   90.00
_cell.angle_beta   90.00
_cell.angle_gamma   90.00
#
_symmetry.space_group_name_H-M   'P 1'
#
loop_
_entity.id
_entity.type
_entity.pdbx_description
1 polymer ?
#
loop_
_entity_poly.entity_id
_entity_poly.type
_entity_poly.pdbx_seq_one_letter_code
_entity_poly.pdbx_strand_id
1 'polypeptide(L)'
;HVGVANLYTNISKNGYHFLYLTSRAIGQAGTTRDYLAKVEQDQKQLPVGPVLLSPDRLVQAFTREVIQRRPQEFKIQCLKDVKKLFG
;
A
#
# COMPACT_ATOMS: atom_id res chain seq x y z
N HIS A 1 -1.01 -9.25 -11.74
CA HIS A 1 -2.08 -9.29 -12.77
C HIS A 1 -1.54 -8.74 -14.07
N VAL A 2 -1.92 -9.34 -15.21
CA VAL A 2 -1.54 -8.84 -16.54
C VAL A 2 -2.15 -7.45 -16.75
N GLY A 3 -1.37 -6.52 -17.31
CA GLY A 3 -1.81 -5.16 -17.68
C GLY A 3 -1.85 -4.12 -16.54
N VAL A 4 -1.49 -4.49 -15.30
CA VAL A 4 -1.53 -3.56 -14.16
C VAL A 4 -0.56 -2.40 -14.32
N ALA A 5 0.65 -2.65 -14.86
CA ALA A 5 1.64 -1.58 -15.03
C ALA A 5 1.18 -0.57 -16.08
N ASN A 6 0.54 -1.03 -17.15
CA ASN A 6 -0.03 -0.17 -18.18
C ASN A 6 -1.18 0.69 -17.64
N LEU A 7 -2.12 0.08 -16.90
CA LEU A 7 -3.22 0.80 -16.25
C LEU A 7 -2.71 1.88 -15.29
N TYR A 8 -1.77 1.53 -14.40
CA TYR A 8 -1.27 2.45 -13.39
C TYR A 8 -0.46 3.59 -14.02
N THR A 9 0.31 3.29 -15.07
CA THR A 9 1.01 4.32 -15.85
C THR A 9 0.03 5.33 -16.44
N ASN A 10 -1.10 4.88 -17.02
CA ASN A 10 -2.09 5.79 -17.61
C ASN A 10 -2.78 6.64 -16.54
N ILE A 11 -3.10 6.07 -15.38
CA ILE A 11 -3.65 6.84 -14.25
C ILE A 11 -2.64 7.89 -13.76
N SER A 12 -1.36 7.55 -13.68
CA SER A 12 -0.31 8.51 -13.30
C SER A 12 -0.16 9.65 -14.31
N LYS A 13 -0.25 9.35 -15.62
CA LYS A 13 -0.25 10.35 -16.70
C LYS A 13 -1.43 11.33 -16.61
N ASN A 14 -2.53 10.93 -16.00
CA ASN A 14 -3.68 11.80 -15.75
C ASN A 14 -3.51 12.70 -14.51
N GLY A 15 -2.30 12.74 -13.91
CA GLY A 15 -1.98 13.62 -12.78
C GLY A 15 -2.30 13.03 -11.40
N TYR A 16 -2.70 11.75 -11.31
CA TYR A 16 -2.92 11.08 -10.03
C TYR A 16 -1.62 10.56 -9.43
N HIS A 17 -1.51 10.66 -8.10
CA HIS A 17 -0.41 10.09 -7.33
C HIS A 17 -0.77 8.73 -6.75
N PHE A 18 0.22 7.84 -6.68
CA PHE A 18 0.03 6.49 -6.16
C PHE A 18 0.46 6.40 -4.71
N LEU A 19 -0.33 5.69 -3.92
CA LEU A 19 0.02 5.24 -2.58
C LEU A 19 -0.25 3.74 -2.53
N TYR A 20 0.77 2.97 -2.16
CA TYR A 20 0.68 1.52 -2.04
C TYR A 20 0.43 1.13 -0.59
N LEU A 21 -0.47 0.18 -0.35
CA LEU A 21 -0.77 -0.33 0.98
C LEU A 21 -0.54 -1.84 1.02
N THR A 22 0.25 -2.32 1.97
CA THR A 22 0.53 -3.74 2.17
C THR A 22 0.27 -4.15 3.62
N SER A 23 -0.13 -5.40 3.81
CA SER A 23 -0.24 -5.99 5.15
C SER A 23 1.09 -6.53 5.69
N ARG A 24 2.20 -6.36 4.95
CA ARG A 24 3.53 -6.80 5.36
C ARG A 24 4.09 -5.93 6.48
N ALA A 25 4.88 -6.57 7.33
CA ALA A 25 5.67 -5.96 8.39
C ALA A 25 6.49 -4.75 7.93
N ILE A 26 6.62 -3.73 8.76
CA ILE A 26 7.56 -2.61 8.53
C ILE A 26 9.00 -3.08 8.34
N GLY A 27 9.41 -4.19 8.97
CA GLY A 27 10.72 -4.80 8.75
C GLY A 27 10.95 -5.29 7.31
N GLN A 28 9.89 -5.49 6.53
CA GLN A 28 9.92 -5.89 5.12
C GLN A 28 9.75 -4.70 4.16
N ALA A 29 9.91 -3.46 4.65
CA ALA A 29 9.72 -2.27 3.83
C ALA A 29 10.68 -2.21 2.63
N GLY A 30 11.97 -2.54 2.83
CA GLY A 30 12.96 -2.59 1.76
C GLY A 30 12.56 -3.57 0.66
N THR A 31 12.37 -4.84 1.04
CA THR A 31 11.97 -5.91 0.10
C THR A 31 10.66 -5.60 -0.63
N THR A 32 9.71 -4.93 0.03
CA THR A 32 8.44 -4.57 -0.61
C THR A 32 8.63 -3.44 -1.64
N ARG A 33 9.45 -2.44 -1.34
CA ARG A 33 9.80 -1.39 -2.33
C ARG A 33 10.53 -1.98 -3.53
N ASP A 34 11.51 -2.85 -3.29
CA ASP A 34 12.27 -3.51 -4.36
C ASP A 34 11.36 -4.38 -5.23
N TYR A 35 10.41 -5.08 -4.61
CA TYR A 35 9.42 -5.85 -5.35
C TYR A 35 8.59 -4.96 -6.27
N LEU A 36 8.02 -3.85 -5.77
CA LEU A 36 7.21 -2.93 -6.57
C LEU A 36 8.03 -2.31 -7.72
N ALA A 37 9.28 -1.94 -7.47
CA ALA A 37 10.17 -1.37 -8.50
C ALA A 37 10.52 -2.39 -9.60
N LYS A 38 10.53 -3.69 -9.29
CA LYS A 38 10.82 -4.76 -10.25
C LYS A 38 9.59 -5.21 -11.06
N VAL A 39 8.38 -4.74 -10.73
CA VAL A 39 7.18 -5.08 -11.51
C VAL A 39 7.23 -4.31 -12.83
N GLU A 40 7.47 -5.05 -13.91
CA GLU A 40 7.50 -4.52 -15.27
C GLU A 40 6.63 -5.37 -16.21
N GLN A 41 5.86 -4.70 -17.07
CA GLN A 41 5.05 -5.31 -18.13
C GLN A 41 5.09 -4.41 -19.35
N ASP A 42 5.39 -4.96 -20.53
CA ASP A 42 5.45 -4.20 -21.78
C ASP A 42 6.30 -2.93 -21.67
N GLN A 43 7.49 -3.04 -21.04
CA GLN A 43 8.42 -1.94 -20.77
C GLN A 43 7.84 -0.81 -19.88
N LYS A 44 6.74 -1.06 -19.18
CA LYS A 44 6.16 -0.15 -18.20
C LYS A 44 6.34 -0.69 -16.80
N GLN A 45 6.82 0.18 -15.92
CA GLN A 45 6.96 -0.09 -14.50
C GLN A 45 5.82 0.55 -13.71
N LEU A 46 5.65 0.14 -12.46
CA LEU A 46 4.68 0.78 -11.57
C LEU A 46 5.09 2.23 -11.27
N PRO A 47 4.14 3.19 -11.21
CA PRO A 47 4.44 4.55 -10.80
C PRO A 47 5.04 4.62 -9.40
N VAL A 48 5.96 5.57 -9.18
CA VAL A 48 6.55 5.80 -7.86
C VAL A 48 5.50 6.31 -6.88
N GLY A 49 5.56 5.82 -5.64
CA GLY A 49 4.66 6.26 -4.57
C GLY A 49 5.09 5.74 -3.19
N PRO A 50 4.64 6.38 -2.10
CA PRO A 50 4.83 5.86 -0.75
C PRO A 50 4.22 4.47 -0.58
N VAL A 51 4.85 3.67 0.28
CA VAL A 51 4.36 2.33 0.67
C VAL A 51 4.00 2.39 2.15
N LEU A 52 2.71 2.25 2.45
CA LEU A 52 2.21 2.05 3.80
C LEU A 52 2.28 0.56 4.14
N LEU A 53 2.94 0.26 5.25
CA LEU A 53 3.14 -1.10 5.75
C LEU A 53 2.34 -1.33 7.02
N SER A 54 2.08 -2.60 7.32
CA SER A 54 1.59 -2.97 8.63
C SER A 54 2.66 -2.68 9.68
N PRO A 55 2.31 -1.91 10.71
CA PRO A 55 3.17 -1.72 11.86
C PRO A 55 3.07 -2.94 12.77
N ASP A 56 3.87 -3.98 12.54
CA ASP A 56 3.87 -5.20 13.38
C ASP A 56 3.96 -4.94 14.90
N ARG A 57 4.46 -3.77 15.33
CA ARG A 57 4.46 -3.33 16.73
C ARG A 57 3.24 -2.52 17.19
N LEU A 58 2.53 -1.79 16.30
CA LEU A 58 1.23 -1.16 16.65
C LEU A 58 0.10 -2.20 16.66
N VAL A 59 0.34 -3.35 16.04
CA VAL A 59 -0.58 -4.49 15.97
C VAL A 59 -0.82 -5.11 17.35
N GLN A 60 0.06 -5.07 18.35
CA GLN A 60 -0.25 -5.71 19.66
C GLN A 60 -1.45 -5.09 20.40
N ALA A 61 -1.61 -3.76 20.36
CA ALA A 61 -2.77 -3.09 20.96
C ALA A 61 -4.04 -3.26 20.11
N PHE A 62 -3.92 -3.14 18.79
CA PHE A 62 -5.05 -3.25 17.85
C PHE A 62 -5.52 -4.69 17.57
N THR A 63 -4.63 -5.68 17.66
CA THR A 63 -4.95 -7.11 17.52
C THR A 63 -5.91 -7.58 18.59
N ARG A 64 -5.71 -7.10 19.82
CA ARG A 64 -6.52 -7.50 20.97
C ARG A 64 -7.98 -7.04 20.82
N GLU A 65 -8.23 -5.91 20.17
CA GLU A 65 -9.57 -5.41 19.87
C GLU A 65 -10.15 -5.93 18.54
N VAL A 66 -9.37 -5.97 17.46
CA VAL A 66 -9.92 -6.07 16.08
C VAL A 66 -9.68 -7.43 15.41
N ILE A 67 -8.60 -8.14 15.78
CA ILE A 67 -8.29 -9.47 15.21
C ILE A 67 -9.21 -10.56 15.76
N GLN A 68 -9.97 -10.27 16.83
CA GLN A 68 -11.03 -11.17 17.30
C GLN A 68 -12.20 -11.34 16.31
N ARG A 69 -12.32 -10.59 15.17
CA ARG A 69 -13.15 -10.99 13.99
C ARG A 69 -13.16 -10.10 12.70
N ARG A 70 -12.42 -8.98 12.53
CA ARG A 70 -12.57 -8.09 11.32
C ARG A 70 -11.29 -7.41 10.79
N PRO A 71 -10.44 -8.08 9.98
CA PRO A 71 -9.18 -7.52 9.47
C PRO A 71 -9.31 -6.34 8.50
N GLN A 72 -10.46 -6.18 7.83
CA GLN A 72 -10.75 -5.07 6.90
C GLN A 72 -10.79 -3.69 7.57
N GLU A 73 -11.10 -3.62 8.86
CA GLU A 73 -11.18 -2.36 9.61
C GLU A 73 -9.82 -1.65 9.69
N PHE A 74 -8.73 -2.41 9.72
CA PHE A 74 -7.37 -1.85 9.69
C PHE A 74 -7.08 -1.08 8.39
N LYS A 75 -7.38 -1.69 7.22
CA LYS A 75 -7.14 -1.04 5.93
C LYS A 75 -7.98 0.22 5.79
N ILE A 76 -9.24 0.17 6.24
CA ILE A 76 -10.14 1.32 6.25
C ILE A 76 -9.60 2.42 7.16
N GLN A 77 -9.14 2.07 8.37
CA GLN A 77 -8.64 3.04 9.33
C GLN A 77 -7.34 3.70 8.85
N CYS A 78 -6.39 2.93 8.33
CA CYS A 78 -5.17 3.45 7.74
C CYS A 78 -5.46 4.45 6.61
N LEU A 79 -6.38 4.12 5.71
CA LEU A 79 -6.79 5.03 4.64
C LEU A 79 -7.55 6.27 5.17
N LYS A 80 -8.37 6.12 6.22
CA LYS A 80 -9.02 7.26 6.89
C LYS A 80 -7.98 8.19 7.53
N ASP A 81 -6.95 7.65 8.15
CA ASP A 81 -5.90 8.43 8.79
C ASP A 81 -5.06 9.18 7.76
N VAL A 82 -4.74 8.54 6.63
CA VAL A 82 -4.14 9.23 5.47
C VAL A 82 -5.04 10.35 5.00
N LYS A 83 -6.34 10.10 4.78
CA LYS A 83 -7.29 11.13 4.33
C LYS A 83 -7.31 12.33 5.29
N LYS A 84 -7.33 12.09 6.60
CA LYS A 84 -7.34 13.16 7.62
C LYS A 84 -6.12 14.08 7.53
N LEU A 85 -4.98 13.63 7.01
CA LEU A 85 -3.79 14.48 6.83
C LEU A 85 -3.99 15.55 5.75
N PHE A 86 -4.97 15.39 4.85
CA PHE A 86 -5.11 16.23 3.66
C PHE A 86 -6.45 17.00 3.56
N GLY A 87 -7.40 16.79 4.49
CA GLY A 87 -8.65 17.55 4.59
C GLY A 87 -9.73 17.12 3.60
#